data_AF-A0AAJ6N3Y2-F1
#
_entry.id   AF-A0AAJ6N3Y2-F1
#
_cell.length_a   1.000
_cell.length_b   1.000
_cell.length_c   1.000
_cell.angle_alpha   90.00
_cell.angle_beta   90.00
_cell.angle_gamma   90.00
#
_symmetry.space_group_name_H-M   'P 1'
#
loop_
_entity.id
_entity.type
_entity.pdbx_description
1 polymer ?
#
loop_
_entity_poly.entity_id
_entity_poly.type
_entity_poly.pdbx_seq_one_letter_code
_entity_poly.pdbx_strand_id
1 'polypeptide(L)'
;MLLLSPLLAAFAGAALVIGLRLTVLPLLNPMKWYWRALLLGAAAILSWRYVIWRITETLAPLDWTADALFSWGFAMLEALSVGFRYKA
;
A
#
# COMPACT_ATOMS: atom_id res chain seq x y z
N MET A 1 7.27 -2.78 -20.55
CA MET A 1 8.59 -2.45 -19.95
C MET A 1 8.37 -1.39 -18.89
N LEU A 2 8.96 -1.54 -17.70
CA LEU A 2 8.95 -0.47 -16.70
C LEU A 2 9.95 0.62 -17.13
N LEU A 3 9.59 1.89 -16.93
CA LEU A 3 10.45 3.03 -17.24
C LEU A 3 11.69 3.11 -16.33
N LEU A 4 11.61 2.49 -15.15
CA LEU A 4 12.65 2.47 -14.13
C LEU A 4 13.18 1.05 -13.93
N SER A 5 14.43 0.94 -13.46
CA SER A 5 14.96 -0.35 -12.99
C SER A 5 14.13 -0.87 -11.81
N PRO A 6 14.10 -2.20 -11.56
CA PRO A 6 13.32 -2.78 -10.47
C PRO A 6 13.65 -2.16 -9.10
N LEU A 7 14.93 -1.88 -8.85
CA LEU A 7 15.38 -1.24 -7.62
C LEU A 7 14.81 0.18 -7.47
N LEU A 8 14.90 1.00 -8.52
CA LEU A 8 14.35 2.37 -8.51
C LEU A 8 12.83 2.37 -8.41
N ALA A 9 12.15 1.43 -9.09
CA ALA A 9 10.71 1.28 -9.03
C ALA A 9 10.21 0.93 -7.62
N ALA A 10 10.98 0.17 -6.84
CA ALA A 10 10.65 -0.14 -5.45
C ALA A 10 10.58 1.12 -4.56
N PHE A 11 11.33 2.17 -4.88
CA PHE A 11 11.32 3.44 -4.14
C PHE A 11 10.32 4.48 -4.67
N ALA A 12 9.70 4.25 -5.83
CA ALA A 12 8.85 5.25 -6.47
C ALA A 12 7.67 5.68 -5.59
N GLY A 13 7.03 4.74 -4.87
CA GLY A 13 5.95 5.04 -3.93
C GLY A 13 6.41 5.95 -2.78
N ALA A 14 7.56 5.65 -2.18
CA ALA A 14 8.14 6.47 -1.12
C ALA A 14 8.52 7.87 -1.61
N ALA A 15 9.14 7.97 -2.79
CA ALA A 15 9.50 9.24 -3.41
C ALA A 15 8.27 10.12 -3.68
N LEU A 16 7.16 9.53 -4.16
CA LEU A 16 5.90 10.26 -4.36
C LEU A 16 5.33 10.82 -3.05
N VAL A 17 5.29 10.01 -1.99
CA VAL A 17 4.77 10.45 -0.68
C VAL A 17 5.65 11.56 -0.10
N ILE A 18 6.98 11.42 -0.18
CA ILE A 18 7.94 12.44 0.27
C ILE A 18 7.76 13.72 -0.56
N GLY A 19 7.68 13.62 -1.89
CA GLY A 19 7.46 14.75 -2.78
C GLY A 19 6.17 15.50 -2.47
N LEU A 20 5.06 14.78 -2.29
CA LEU A 20 3.78 15.37 -1.86
C LEU A 20 3.91 16.06 -0.52
N ARG A 21 4.63 15.46 0.44
CA ARG A 21 4.86 16.05 1.76
C ARG A 21 5.67 17.35 1.72
N LEU A 22 6.62 17.46 0.81
CA LEU A 22 7.47 18.65 0.69
C LEU A 22 6.82 19.77 -0.13
N THR A 23 5.85 19.44 -1.00
CA THR A 23 5.28 20.41 -1.96
C THR A 23 3.81 20.75 -1.71
N VAL A 24 2.94 19.75 -1.59
CA VAL A 24 1.47 19.93 -1.57
C VAL A 24 0.91 19.92 -0.15
N LEU A 25 1.29 18.92 0.66
CA LEU A 25 0.71 18.74 2.00
C LEU A 25 0.87 19.95 2.95
N PRO A 26 1.97 20.73 2.91
CA PRO A 26 2.12 21.92 3.76
C PRO A 26 1.12 23.03 3.45
N LEU A 27 0.55 23.03 2.24
CA LEU A 27 -0.44 24.02 1.79
C LEU A 27 -1.86 23.67 2.23
N LEU A 28 -2.07 22.44 2.72
CA LEU A 28 -3.39 21.97 3.16
C LEU A 28 -3.66 22.42 4.60
N ASN A 29 -4.85 22.96 4.86
CA ASN A 29 -5.28 23.29 6.21
C ASN A 29 -5.70 22.00 6.96
N PRO A 30 -4.95 21.53 7.98
CA PRO A 30 -5.23 20.27 8.66
C PRO A 30 -6.53 20.29 9.48
N MET A 31 -7.09 21.46 9.76
CA MET A 31 -8.36 21.61 10.48
C MET A 31 -9.57 21.27 9.60
N LYS A 32 -9.40 21.19 8.28
CA LYS A 32 -10.47 20.89 7.35
C LYS A 32 -10.63 19.39 7.17
N TRP A 33 -11.79 18.86 7.57
CA TRP A 33 -12.07 17.43 7.57
C TRP A 33 -11.98 16.78 6.18
N TYR A 34 -12.34 17.52 5.11
CA TYR A 34 -12.34 17.00 3.75
C TYR A 34 -10.94 16.64 3.24
N TRP A 35 -9.89 17.36 3.68
CA TRP A 35 -8.51 16.97 3.34
C TRP A 35 -8.12 15.65 4.00
N ARG A 36 -8.53 15.45 5.25
CA ARG A 36 -8.29 14.18 5.98
C ARG A 36 -9.05 13.03 5.31
N ALA A 37 -10.30 13.26 4.94
CA ALA A 37 -11.12 12.28 4.23
C ALA A 37 -10.53 11.92 2.86
N LEU A 38 -10.08 12.91 2.09
CA LEU A 38 -9.44 12.70 0.79
C LEU A 38 -8.15 11.88 0.93
N LEU A 39 -7.26 12.27 1.84
CA LEU A 39 -5.98 11.59 2.04
C LEU A 39 -6.16 10.17 2.57
N LEU A 40 -7.06 9.97 3.54
CA LEU A 40 -7.38 8.65 4.08
C LEU A 40 -8.07 7.77 3.03
N GLY A 41 -9.00 8.33 2.27
CA GLY A 41 -9.69 7.62 1.19
C GLY A 41 -8.74 7.19 0.08
N ALA A 42 -7.85 8.08 -0.37
CA ALA A 42 -6.82 7.74 -1.35
C ALA A 42 -5.86 6.66 -0.83
N ALA A 43 -5.44 6.75 0.43
CA ALA A 43 -4.63 5.71 1.07
C ALA A 43 -5.37 4.37 1.13
N ALA A 44 -6.64 4.36 1.50
CA ALA A 44 -7.46 3.14 1.54
C ALA A 44 -7.60 2.49 0.16
N ILE A 45 -7.90 3.28 -0.88
CA ILE A 45 -8.03 2.79 -2.26
C ILE A 45 -6.71 2.17 -2.75
N LEU A 46 -5.59 2.88 -2.56
CA LEU A 46 -4.27 2.39 -2.99
C LEU A 46 -3.84 1.13 -2.23
N SER A 47 -4.10 1.08 -0.92
CA SER A 47 -3.83 -0.10 -0.10
C SER A 47 -4.67 -1.30 -0.54
N TRP A 48 -5.96 -1.11 -0.83
CA TRP A 48 -6.80 -2.23 -1.29
C TRP A 48 -6.42 -2.72 -2.68
N ARG A 49 -6.09 -1.80 -3.59
CA ARG A 49 -5.51 -2.15 -4.90
C ARG A 49 -4.22 -2.95 -4.75
N TYR A 50 -3.36 -2.59 -3.79
CA TYR A 50 -2.16 -3.36 -3.47
C TYR A 50 -2.50 -4.76 -2.95
N VAL A 51 -3.44 -4.89 -2.00
CA VAL A 51 -3.84 -6.19 -1.45
C VAL A 51 -4.38 -7.11 -2.55
N ILE A 52 -5.24 -6.60 -3.43
CA ILE A 52 -5.74 -7.36 -4.59
C ILE A 52 -4.54 -7.84 -5.41
N TRP A 53 -3.65 -6.93 -5.84
CA TRP A 53 -2.50 -7.28 -6.65
C TRP A 53 -1.56 -8.30 -5.98
N ARG A 54 -1.37 -8.17 -4.66
CA ARG A 54 -0.56 -9.10 -3.88
C ARG A 54 -1.12 -10.52 -4.03
N ILE A 55 -2.43 -10.67 -3.88
CA ILE A 55 -3.11 -11.96 -3.90
C ILE A 55 -3.18 -12.55 -5.31
N THR A 56 -3.43 -11.72 -6.34
CA THR A 56 -3.65 -12.21 -7.71
C THR A 56 -2.37 -12.44 -8.51
N GLU A 57 -1.29 -11.69 -8.25
CA GLU A 57 -0.09 -11.74 -9.10
C GLU A 57 1.20 -12.16 -8.40
N THR A 58 1.28 -12.14 -7.06
CA THR A 58 2.58 -12.32 -6.37
C THR A 58 2.63 -13.46 -5.37
N LEU A 59 1.50 -14.13 -5.13
CA LEU A 59 1.47 -15.29 -4.25
C LEU A 59 2.12 -16.49 -4.94
N ALA A 60 2.91 -17.22 -4.17
CA ALA A 60 3.40 -18.52 -4.61
C ALA A 60 2.22 -19.48 -4.81
N PRO A 61 2.31 -20.43 -5.76
CA PRO A 61 1.32 -21.48 -5.92
C PRO A 61 1.04 -22.17 -4.57
N LEU A 62 -0.23 -22.48 -4.32
CA LEU A 62 -0.63 -23.10 -3.06
C LEU A 62 -0.16 -24.57 -3.05
N ASP A 63 0.83 -24.85 -2.21
CA ASP A 63 1.50 -26.16 -2.11
C ASP A 63 2.07 -26.35 -0.70
N TRP A 64 2.53 -27.57 -0.36
CA TRP A 64 3.18 -27.91 0.91
C TRP A 64 4.68 -27.57 0.90
N THR A 65 5.01 -26.37 0.46
CA THR A 65 6.38 -25.85 0.42
C THR A 65 6.57 -24.71 1.40
N ALA A 66 7.81 -24.51 1.85
CA ALA A 66 8.15 -23.38 2.71
C ALA A 66 7.84 -22.03 2.01
N ASP A 67 8.09 -21.93 0.71
CA ASP A 67 7.80 -20.73 -0.09
C ASP A 67 6.31 -20.38 -0.08
N ALA A 68 5.44 -21.38 -0.26
CA ALA A 68 3.99 -21.19 -0.17
C ALA A 68 3.57 -20.77 1.25
N LEU A 69 4.08 -21.45 2.29
CA LEU A 69 3.76 -21.12 3.68
C LEU A 69 4.11 -19.67 4.03
N PHE A 70 5.32 -19.22 3.69
CA PHE A 70 5.75 -17.86 3.99
C PHE A 70 5.05 -16.82 3.10
N SER A 71 4.86 -17.10 1.81
CA SER A 71 4.19 -16.19 0.88
C SER A 71 2.75 -15.90 1.32
N TRP A 72 1.98 -16.94 1.60
CA TRP A 72 0.59 -16.82 2.06
C TRP A 72 0.49 -16.29 3.49
N GLY A 73 1.40 -16.70 4.39
CA GLY A 73 1.46 -16.18 5.76
C GLY A 73 1.69 -14.67 5.79
N PHE A 74 2.64 -14.16 5.01
CA PHE A 74 2.87 -12.71 4.90
C PHE A 74 1.69 -11.97 4.27
N ALA A 75 1.08 -12.52 3.21
CA ALA A 75 -0.10 -11.90 2.60
C ALA A 75 -1.28 -11.77 3.58
N MET A 76 -1.48 -12.76 4.47
CA MET A 76 -2.51 -12.69 5.52
C MET A 76 -2.18 -11.61 6.56
N LEU A 77 -0.93 -11.50 7.02
CA LEU A 77 -0.50 -10.45 7.94
C LEU A 77 -0.63 -9.05 7.34
N GLU A 78 -0.27 -8.89 6.06
CA GLU A 78 -0.45 -7.65 5.31
C GLU A 78 -1.94 -7.27 5.19
N ALA A 79 -2.81 -8.22 4.83
CA ALA A 79 -4.24 -7.99 4.72
C ALA A 79 -4.87 -7.60 6.07
N LEU A 80 -4.45 -8.23 7.18
CA LEU A 80 -4.89 -7.85 8.53
C LEU A 80 -4.41 -6.44 8.91
N SER A 81 -3.20 -6.08 8.53
CA SER A 81 -2.63 -4.76 8.81
C SER A 81 -3.34 -3.64 8.05
N VAL A 82 -3.75 -3.91 6.81
CA VAL A 82 -4.54 -2.97 5.98
C VAL A 82 -6.01 -2.93 6.40
N GLY A 83 -6.58 -4.08 6.73
CA GLY A 83 -8.03 -4.27 6.91
C GLY A 83 -8.57 -4.01 8.31
N PHE A 84 -7.74 -3.85 9.35
CA PHE A 84 -8.23 -3.79 10.72
C PHE A 84 -7.74 -2.57 11.49
N ARG A 85 -8.60 -1.54 11.57
CA ARG A 85 -8.77 -0.66 12.75
C ARG A 85 -9.99 0.26 12.62
N TYR A 86 -11.17 -0.29 12.84
CA TYR A 86 -12.32 0.45 13.39
C TYR A 86 -12.76 -0.28 14.66
N LYS A 87 -12.32 0.20 15.82
CA LYS A 87 -13.14 0.09 17.03
C LYS A 87 -13.81 1.45 17.17
N ALA A 88 -15.13 1.47 16.96
CA ALA A 88 -15.99 2.57 17.36
C ALA A 88 -16.01 2.69 18.88
#